data_AF-A0AAW9NWW0-F1
#
_entry.id   AF-A0AAW9NWW0-F1
#
_cell.length_a   1.000
_cell.length_b   1.000
_cell.length_c   1.000
_cell.angle_alpha   90.00
_cell.angle_beta   90.00
_cell.angle_gamma   90.00
#
_symmetry.space_group_name_H-M   'P 1'
#
loop_
_entity.id
_entity.type
_entity.pdbx_description
1 polymer ?
#
loop_
_entity_poly.entity_id
_entity_poly.type
_entity_poly.pdbx_seq_one_letter_code
_entity_poly.pdbx_strand_id
1 'polypeptide(L)'
;MQNILERILKNLPFKQLEDYWGEFKPVAFAIFDDKEVFLFNHPKCKEEPYIKLVKTEEFYACTCILFEGVPTAIVDTSLYDSFEVIYSLLVHESFHVFQHLSEESRYPNEIVGFNYPIDFKNIQLRIIERKSLFEAYITTDLIERRKKINEFITYREKRLELFSDYVEYENLIETIEGPAFYVEYQALKDISCSKENVINKYAEQLLDNNLSHINIRGSCYNSGLCICLLLDGISEEWKMKFAKSKLDLYHFFREVYSTYNPTELIIPDNSEEVAEIMNIAQKNKLTAFNRFNESEGIKLTISGSIKIVGFDPMNITQLNMQAIHHNFLKLSVNNKEYFIDKPVFTTFENNFRDVQLIELFLDEPPIHIGNRLIIKGIGEFEGSIISKESTSIHIAV
;
A
#
# COMPACT_ATOMS: atom_id res chain seq x y z
N MET A 1 -3.44 -7.66 23.89
CA MET A 1 -4.56 -6.69 23.91
C MET A 1 -4.59 -5.79 25.16
N GLN A 2 -4.92 -6.29 26.37
CA GLN A 2 -5.18 -5.44 27.55
C GLN A 2 -4.07 -4.42 27.89
N ASN A 3 -2.79 -4.83 27.86
CA ASN A 3 -1.65 -3.94 28.08
C ASN A 3 -1.56 -2.83 27.02
N ILE A 4 -1.79 -3.15 25.75
CA ILE A 4 -1.81 -2.18 24.65
C ILE A 4 -2.93 -1.16 24.87
N LEU A 5 -4.13 -1.63 25.22
CA LEU A 5 -5.29 -0.78 25.51
C LEU A 5 -5.00 0.22 26.64
N GLU A 6 -4.44 -0.23 27.76
CA GLU A 6 -4.08 0.64 28.89
C GLU A 6 -3.05 1.70 28.49
N ARG A 7 -2.07 1.33 27.67
CA ARG A 7 -1.07 2.27 27.16
C ARG A 7 -1.66 3.24 26.15
N ILE A 8 -2.60 2.82 25.30
CA ILE A 8 -3.32 3.70 24.39
C ILE A 8 -4.11 4.73 25.20
N LEU A 9 -4.89 4.32 26.21
CA LEU A 9 -5.62 5.23 27.10
C LEU A 9 -4.73 6.25 27.80
N LYS A 10 -3.50 5.87 28.17
CA LYS A 10 -2.54 6.78 28.79
C LYS A 10 -1.94 7.80 27.82
N ASN A 11 -1.75 7.42 26.55
CA ASN A 11 -1.15 8.26 25.51
C ASN A 11 -2.19 8.89 24.55
N LEU A 12 -3.48 8.66 24.81
CA LEU A 12 -4.62 9.12 24.02
C LEU A 12 -4.88 10.63 24.01
N PRO A 13 -4.27 11.51 24.85
CA PRO A 13 -4.20 12.90 24.46
C PRO A 13 -3.22 12.97 23.29
N PHE A 14 -3.74 12.77 22.08
CA PHE A 14 -3.20 13.10 20.76
C PHE A 14 -2.86 14.60 20.64
N LYS A 15 -2.39 15.23 21.72
CA LYS A 15 -2.04 16.64 21.84
C LYS A 15 -0.88 17.04 20.92
N GLN A 16 -0.24 16.07 20.27
CA GLN A 16 0.90 16.24 19.37
C GLN A 16 0.55 16.03 17.89
N LEU A 17 -0.68 15.59 17.54
CA LEU A 17 -1.00 15.34 16.13
C LEU A 17 -0.92 16.63 15.29
N GLU A 18 -1.41 17.74 15.83
CA GLU A 18 -1.30 19.05 15.20
C GLU A 18 0.16 19.53 15.07
N ASP A 19 1.06 19.08 15.95
CA ASP A 19 2.50 19.36 15.87
C ASP A 19 3.15 18.56 14.72
N TYR A 20 2.69 17.33 14.48
CA TYR A 20 3.17 16.51 13.37
C TYR A 20 2.69 17.05 12.02
N TRP A 21 1.41 17.43 11.93
CA TRP A 21 0.82 18.01 10.73
C TRP A 21 -0.30 19.01 11.10
N GLY A 22 -0.23 20.23 10.57
CA GLY A 22 -1.19 21.27 10.90
C GLY A 22 -2.63 20.83 10.60
N GLU A 23 -3.55 21.11 11.52
CA GLU A 23 -4.97 20.72 11.48
C GLU A 23 -5.25 19.21 11.61
N PHE A 24 -4.22 18.36 11.78
CA PHE A 24 -4.40 16.95 12.03
C PHE A 24 -4.94 16.70 13.44
N LYS A 25 -6.26 16.53 13.52
CA LYS A 25 -7.00 16.34 14.77
C LYS A 25 -7.26 14.86 15.05
N PRO A 26 -7.57 14.50 16.31
CA PRO A 26 -7.99 13.15 16.65
C PRO A 26 -9.24 12.75 15.85
N VAL A 27 -9.18 11.58 15.23
CA VAL A 27 -10.26 10.99 14.43
C VAL A 27 -10.86 9.77 15.15
N ALA A 28 -11.95 9.21 14.61
CA ALA A 28 -12.42 7.90 15.03
C ALA A 28 -11.39 6.84 14.66
N PHE A 29 -11.13 5.91 15.56
CA PHE A 29 -10.22 4.80 15.30
C PHE A 29 -10.60 3.55 16.08
N ALA A 30 -10.09 2.40 15.67
CA ALA A 30 -10.20 1.15 16.39
C ALA A 30 -8.89 0.36 16.38
N ILE A 31 -8.68 -0.40 17.45
CA ILE A 31 -7.71 -1.48 17.47
C ILE A 31 -8.44 -2.82 17.58
N PHE A 32 -7.92 -3.85 16.93
CA PHE A 32 -8.58 -5.15 16.94
C PHE A 32 -7.60 -6.33 16.99
N ASP A 33 -8.13 -7.51 17.27
CA ASP A 33 -7.51 -8.82 17.05
C ASP A 33 -8.51 -9.75 16.37
N ASP A 34 -8.25 -11.06 16.37
CA ASP A 34 -9.11 -12.08 15.77
C ASP A 34 -10.55 -12.13 16.31
N LYS A 35 -10.83 -11.53 17.47
CA LYS A 35 -12.11 -11.67 18.17
C LYS A 35 -12.76 -10.33 18.49
N GLU A 36 -11.97 -9.36 18.93
CA GLU A 36 -12.47 -8.17 19.59
C GLU A 36 -12.02 -6.91 18.87
N VAL A 37 -12.90 -5.92 18.82
CA VAL A 37 -12.63 -4.58 18.30
C VAL A 37 -12.89 -3.58 19.42
N PHE A 38 -11.93 -2.68 19.65
CA PHE A 38 -12.07 -1.58 20.59
C PHE A 38 -12.13 -0.29 19.80
N LEU A 39 -13.28 0.39 19.81
CA LEU A 39 -13.58 1.57 19.01
C LEU A 39 -13.54 2.83 19.88
N PHE A 40 -12.81 3.85 19.41
CA PHE A 40 -12.52 5.10 20.09
C PHE A 40 -12.95 6.29 19.25
N ASN A 41 -13.26 7.42 19.91
CA ASN A 41 -13.62 8.70 19.28
C ASN A 41 -14.74 8.63 18.23
N HIS A 42 -15.50 7.55 18.21
CA HIS A 42 -16.61 7.34 17.29
C HIS A 42 -17.92 7.83 17.93
N PRO A 43 -18.89 8.35 17.16
CA PRO A 43 -20.19 8.77 17.71
C PRO A 43 -20.93 7.71 18.54
N LYS A 44 -20.65 6.42 18.28
CA LYS A 44 -21.16 5.29 19.08
C LYS A 44 -20.64 5.22 20.52
N CYS A 45 -19.49 5.83 20.81
CA CYS A 45 -18.88 5.76 22.13
C CYS A 45 -19.68 6.50 23.20
N LYS A 46 -20.54 7.46 22.84
CA LYS A 46 -21.50 8.13 23.75
C LYS A 46 -20.89 8.52 25.12
N GLU A 47 -19.75 9.22 25.08
CA GLU A 47 -18.95 9.68 26.24
C GLU A 47 -18.02 8.64 26.88
N GLU A 48 -18.13 7.36 26.55
CA GLU A 48 -17.13 6.36 26.95
C GLU A 48 -15.80 6.58 26.20
N PRO A 49 -14.65 6.30 26.83
CA PRO A 49 -13.35 6.41 26.15
C PRO A 49 -13.24 5.45 24.95
N TYR A 50 -13.93 4.30 25.03
CA TYR A 50 -14.07 3.35 23.94
C TYR A 50 -15.29 2.44 24.15
N ILE A 51 -15.70 1.74 23.11
CA ILE A 51 -16.64 0.62 23.19
C ILE A 51 -15.99 -0.65 22.64
N LYS A 52 -16.42 -1.80 23.18
CA LYS A 52 -15.98 -3.12 22.72
C LYS A 52 -17.03 -3.73 21.81
N LEU A 53 -16.60 -4.23 20.66
CA LEU A 53 -17.41 -4.88 19.65
C LEU A 53 -16.84 -6.27 19.32
N VAL A 54 -17.65 -7.11 18.69
CA VAL A 54 -17.18 -8.37 18.08
C VAL A 54 -16.62 -8.04 16.70
N LYS A 55 -15.49 -8.66 16.33
CA LYS A 55 -14.88 -8.50 15.00
C LYS A 55 -15.89 -8.88 13.90
N THR A 56 -16.06 -7.99 12.93
CA THR A 56 -16.79 -8.24 11.68
C THR A 56 -15.80 -8.27 10.50
N GLU A 57 -16.26 -8.67 9.32
CA GLU A 57 -15.46 -8.75 8.09
C GLU A 57 -14.86 -7.40 7.64
N GLU A 58 -15.37 -6.28 8.16
CA GLU A 58 -14.85 -4.94 7.90
C GLU A 58 -13.48 -4.69 8.57
N PHE A 59 -13.16 -5.43 9.63
CA PHE A 59 -11.91 -5.33 10.39
C PHE A 59 -10.94 -6.43 9.94
N TYR A 60 -10.38 -6.28 8.75
CA TYR A 60 -9.53 -7.32 8.13
C TYR A 60 -8.07 -6.88 7.90
N ALA A 61 -7.79 -5.58 7.85
CA ALA A 61 -6.46 -5.04 7.62
C ALA A 61 -6.21 -3.78 8.46
N CYS A 62 -4.95 -3.33 8.52
CA CYS A 62 -4.64 -1.97 8.96
C CYS A 62 -4.96 -1.01 7.81
N THR A 63 -5.94 -0.12 7.99
CA THR A 63 -6.38 0.83 6.95
C THR A 63 -7.35 1.89 7.51
N CYS A 64 -7.88 2.77 6.65
CA CYS A 64 -9.05 3.60 6.90
C CYS A 64 -10.31 2.94 6.30
N ILE A 65 -11.37 2.75 7.10
CA ILE A 65 -12.67 2.23 6.67
C ILE A 65 -13.80 3.23 6.92
N LEU A 66 -14.93 3.07 6.25
CA LEU A 66 -16.17 3.79 6.54
C LEU A 66 -17.06 2.95 7.46
N PHE A 67 -16.74 2.91 8.75
CA PHE A 67 -17.52 2.15 9.72
C PHE A 67 -18.80 2.90 10.08
N GLU A 68 -19.96 2.34 9.70
CA GLU A 68 -21.28 2.97 9.91
C GLU A 68 -21.38 4.42 9.42
N GLY A 69 -20.74 4.73 8.28
CA GLY A 69 -20.75 6.07 7.71
C GLY A 69 -19.75 7.04 8.33
N VAL A 70 -18.89 6.59 9.25
CA VAL A 70 -17.85 7.42 9.87
C VAL A 70 -16.46 6.90 9.46
N PRO A 71 -15.65 7.74 8.80
CA PRO A 71 -14.24 7.42 8.52
C PRO A 71 -13.50 7.05 9.82
N THR A 72 -12.95 5.84 9.85
CA THR A 72 -12.39 5.22 11.05
C THR A 72 -11.08 4.51 10.69
N ALA A 73 -10.00 4.89 11.36
CA ALA A 73 -8.72 4.20 11.25
C ALA A 73 -8.78 2.87 12.00
N ILE A 74 -8.26 1.78 11.44
CA ILE A 74 -8.27 0.47 12.08
C ILE A 74 -6.86 -0.13 12.07
N VAL A 75 -6.44 -0.71 13.19
CA VAL A 75 -5.13 -1.37 13.33
C VAL A 75 -5.28 -2.75 13.95
N ASP A 76 -4.77 -3.77 13.27
CA ASP A 76 -4.68 -5.13 13.81
C ASP A 76 -3.48 -5.24 14.75
N THR A 77 -3.75 -5.44 16.03
CA THR A 77 -2.71 -5.55 17.06
C THR A 77 -2.09 -6.94 17.13
N SER A 78 -2.66 -7.95 16.47
CA SER A 78 -2.09 -9.29 16.41
C SER A 78 -0.85 -9.36 15.51
N LEU A 79 -0.67 -8.37 14.62
CA LEU A 79 0.44 -8.30 13.67
C LEU A 79 1.72 -7.69 14.25
N TYR A 80 1.67 -7.10 15.45
CA TYR A 80 2.78 -6.32 15.99
C TYR A 80 3.03 -6.58 17.48
N ASP A 81 4.30 -6.79 17.83
CA ASP A 81 4.70 -7.17 19.19
C ASP A 81 4.93 -5.99 20.13
N SER A 82 4.96 -4.75 19.62
CA SER A 82 5.31 -3.56 20.42
C SER A 82 4.25 -2.47 20.34
N PHE A 83 3.99 -1.85 21.48
CA PHE A 83 3.11 -0.68 21.56
C PHE A 83 3.62 0.47 20.70
N GLU A 84 4.94 0.65 20.63
CA GLU A 84 5.55 1.77 19.91
C GLU A 84 5.21 1.69 18.42
N VAL A 85 5.27 0.50 17.84
CA VAL A 85 4.86 0.25 16.45
C VAL A 85 3.35 0.38 16.28
N ILE A 86 2.54 -0.18 17.19
CA ILE A 86 1.07 -0.08 17.11
C ILE A 86 0.63 1.39 17.20
N TYR A 87 1.22 2.18 18.09
CA TYR A 87 0.90 3.59 18.25
C TYR A 87 1.29 4.40 17.01
N SER A 88 2.49 4.19 16.47
CA SER A 88 2.91 4.91 15.26
C SER A 88 2.01 4.56 14.08
N LEU A 89 1.69 3.28 13.88
CA LEU A 89 0.73 2.83 12.85
C LEU A 89 -0.67 3.39 13.08
N LEU A 90 -1.12 3.52 14.33
CA LEU A 90 -2.41 4.15 14.59
C LEU A 90 -2.42 5.63 14.16
N VAL A 91 -1.31 6.34 14.35
CA VAL A 91 -1.14 7.71 13.84
C VAL A 91 -1.12 7.74 12.31
N HIS A 92 -0.44 6.77 11.67
CA HIS A 92 -0.44 6.58 10.22
C HIS A 92 -1.87 6.42 9.68
N GLU A 93 -2.63 5.44 10.19
CA GLU A 93 -3.98 5.17 9.69
C GLU A 93 -4.96 6.30 10.01
N SER A 94 -4.77 6.97 11.16
CA SER A 94 -5.51 8.18 11.51
C SER A 94 -5.23 9.32 10.52
N PHE A 95 -4.03 9.38 9.96
CA PHE A 95 -3.67 10.38 8.96
C PHE A 95 -4.38 10.12 7.63
N HIS A 96 -4.57 8.86 7.23
CA HIS A 96 -5.40 8.54 6.07
C HIS A 96 -6.86 8.96 6.27
N VAL A 97 -7.42 8.84 7.48
CA VAL A 97 -8.74 9.41 7.80
C VAL A 97 -8.73 10.92 7.63
N PHE A 98 -7.68 11.60 8.13
CA PHE A 98 -7.53 13.05 7.97
C PHE A 98 -7.41 13.47 6.49
N GLN A 99 -6.64 12.75 5.67
CA GLN A 99 -6.55 12.98 4.22
C GLN A 99 -7.92 12.82 3.56
N HIS A 100 -8.68 11.79 3.93
CA HIS A 100 -10.04 11.58 3.43
C HIS A 100 -10.99 12.74 3.81
N LEU A 101 -10.96 13.18 5.08
CA LEU A 101 -11.76 14.31 5.55
C LEU A 101 -11.33 15.65 4.93
N SER A 102 -10.08 15.73 4.46
CA SER A 102 -9.51 16.88 3.76
C SER A 102 -9.75 16.82 2.25
N GLU A 103 -10.56 15.88 1.76
CA GLU A 103 -10.88 15.69 0.34
C GLU A 103 -9.64 15.46 -0.55
N GLU A 104 -8.62 14.80 0.00
CA GLU A 104 -7.48 14.35 -0.81
C GLU A 104 -7.96 13.53 -2.01
N SER A 105 -7.38 13.79 -3.18
CA SER A 105 -7.80 13.18 -4.44
C SER A 105 -6.64 12.74 -5.33
N ARG A 106 -5.40 12.98 -4.92
CA ARG A 106 -4.17 12.66 -5.68
C ARG A 106 -3.78 11.19 -5.53
N TYR A 107 -4.75 10.28 -5.72
CA TYR A 107 -4.53 8.84 -5.59
C TYR A 107 -3.91 8.23 -6.85
N PRO A 108 -3.00 7.26 -6.69
CA PRO A 108 -2.38 6.56 -7.81
C PRO A 108 -3.35 5.58 -8.49
N ASN A 109 -3.08 5.29 -9.77
CA ASN A 109 -3.73 4.16 -10.44
C ASN A 109 -2.98 2.86 -10.12
N GLU A 110 -3.49 2.08 -9.17
CA GLU A 110 -2.87 0.82 -8.72
C GLU A 110 -2.58 -0.20 -9.85
N ILE A 111 -3.30 -0.12 -10.98
CA ILE A 111 -3.07 -0.99 -12.14
C ILE A 111 -1.68 -0.78 -12.75
N VAL A 112 -1.16 0.45 -12.68
CA VAL A 112 0.20 0.78 -13.15
C VAL A 112 1.25 0.09 -12.27
N GLY A 113 0.99 -0.03 -10.96
CA GLY A 113 1.92 -0.57 -9.97
C GLY A 113 2.27 -2.04 -10.15
N PHE A 114 1.29 -2.90 -10.39
CA PHE A 114 1.56 -4.33 -10.60
C PHE A 114 1.95 -4.68 -12.05
N ASN A 115 1.79 -3.73 -13.00
CA ASN A 115 2.30 -3.83 -14.37
C ASN A 115 3.62 -3.05 -14.57
N TYR A 116 4.31 -2.73 -13.48
CA TYR A 116 5.56 -1.97 -13.51
C TYR A 116 6.66 -2.67 -14.35
N PRO A 117 7.43 -1.94 -15.18
CA PRO A 117 8.30 -2.54 -16.16
C PRO A 117 9.57 -3.09 -15.52
N ILE A 118 9.95 -4.30 -15.94
CA ILE A 118 11.27 -4.87 -15.67
C ILE A 118 12.21 -4.39 -16.78
N ASP A 119 12.66 -3.14 -16.66
CA ASP A 119 13.53 -2.47 -17.63
C ASP A 119 14.85 -2.04 -16.99
N PHE A 120 15.97 -2.37 -17.65
CA PHE A 120 17.31 -2.10 -17.14
C PHE A 120 17.52 -0.60 -16.85
N LYS A 121 17.13 0.26 -17.78
CA LYS A 121 17.37 1.70 -17.69
C LYS A 121 16.49 2.33 -16.61
N ASN A 122 15.23 1.89 -16.50
CA ASN A 122 14.35 2.34 -15.41
C ASN A 122 14.94 1.97 -14.05
N ILE A 123 15.30 0.70 -13.84
CA ILE A 123 15.88 0.20 -12.58
C ILE A 123 17.18 0.94 -12.26
N GLN A 124 18.09 1.09 -13.22
CA GLN A 124 19.37 1.76 -13.02
C GLN A 124 19.20 3.23 -12.60
N LEU A 125 18.32 3.97 -13.28
CA LEU A 125 18.01 5.36 -12.92
C LEU A 125 17.36 5.43 -11.54
N ARG A 126 16.44 4.52 -11.25
CA ARG A 126 15.68 4.43 -9.99
C ARG A 126 16.58 4.21 -8.78
N ILE A 127 17.60 3.36 -8.91
CA ILE A 127 18.63 3.14 -7.88
C ILE A 127 19.41 4.44 -7.61
N ILE A 128 19.87 5.11 -8.68
CA ILE A 128 20.70 6.31 -8.54
C ILE A 128 19.92 7.43 -7.86
N GLU A 129 18.70 7.73 -8.31
CA GLU A 129 17.91 8.80 -7.70
C GLU A 129 17.60 8.54 -6.22
N ARG A 130 17.29 7.29 -5.82
CA ARG A 130 16.93 6.95 -4.44
C ARG A 130 18.14 7.08 -3.51
N LYS A 131 19.31 6.65 -3.99
CA LYS A 131 20.56 6.88 -3.30
C LYS A 131 20.84 8.36 -3.11
N SER A 132 20.72 9.18 -4.17
CA SER A 132 20.89 10.64 -4.07
C SER A 132 19.88 11.29 -3.13
N LEU A 133 18.62 10.83 -3.12
CA LEU A 133 17.58 11.30 -2.20
C LEU A 133 17.95 11.03 -0.74
N PHE A 134 18.33 9.79 -0.43
CA PHE A 134 18.72 9.43 0.94
C PHE A 134 20.00 10.16 1.38
N GLU A 135 21.01 10.22 0.51
CA GLU A 135 22.26 10.94 0.76
C GLU A 135 22.01 12.43 1.03
N ALA A 136 21.09 13.07 0.29
CA ALA A 136 20.68 14.44 0.54
C ALA A 136 20.13 14.63 1.96
N TYR A 137 19.30 13.69 2.43
CA TYR A 137 18.72 13.76 3.77
C TYR A 137 19.78 13.61 4.88
N ILE A 138 20.65 12.60 4.79
CA ILE A 138 21.64 12.32 5.85
C ILE A 138 22.83 13.28 5.85
N THR A 139 23.10 13.95 4.73
CA THR A 139 24.25 14.86 4.62
C THR A 139 24.00 16.14 5.41
N THR A 140 24.93 16.49 6.30
CA THR A 140 24.86 17.70 7.14
C THR A 140 25.45 18.94 6.48
N ASP A 141 26.41 18.76 5.56
CA ASP A 141 26.99 19.86 4.78
C ASP A 141 25.97 20.39 3.76
N LEU A 142 25.73 21.71 3.78
CA LEU A 142 24.69 22.33 2.95
C LEU A 142 25.02 22.31 1.45
N ILE A 143 26.30 22.36 1.08
CA ILE A 143 26.73 22.38 -0.33
C ILE A 143 26.56 20.99 -0.92
N GLU A 144 27.06 19.96 -0.23
CA GLU A 144 26.91 18.57 -0.64
C GLU A 144 25.43 18.15 -0.63
N ARG A 145 24.64 18.55 0.38
CA ARG A 145 23.19 18.31 0.39
C ARG A 145 22.52 18.87 -0.86
N ARG A 146 22.82 20.13 -1.23
CA ARG A 146 22.26 20.74 -2.45
C ARG A 146 22.66 20.00 -3.72
N LYS A 147 23.91 19.53 -3.81
CA LYS A 147 24.37 18.70 -4.91
C LYS A 147 23.56 17.41 -5.00
N LYS A 148 23.32 16.73 -3.87
CA LYS A 148 22.51 15.51 -3.81
C LYS A 148 21.03 15.72 -4.16
N ILE A 149 20.45 16.85 -3.74
CA ILE A 149 19.11 17.23 -4.19
C ILE A 149 19.08 17.46 -5.70
N ASN A 150 20.08 18.16 -6.25
CA ASN A 150 20.17 18.38 -7.69
C ASN A 150 20.31 17.07 -8.47
N GLU A 151 21.16 16.14 -8.00
CA GLU A 151 21.29 14.79 -8.58
C GLU A 151 19.93 14.09 -8.57
N PHE A 152 19.28 14.00 -7.40
CA PHE A 152 17.96 13.39 -7.25
C PHE A 152 16.94 13.93 -8.27
N ILE A 153 16.77 15.25 -8.33
CA ILE A 153 15.84 15.90 -9.27
C ILE A 153 16.24 15.57 -10.72
N THR A 154 17.51 15.71 -11.08
CA THR A 154 17.99 15.43 -12.45
C THR A 154 17.70 14.00 -12.90
N TYR A 155 17.93 13.00 -12.03
CA TYR A 155 17.63 11.61 -12.37
C TYR A 155 16.12 11.33 -12.41
N ARG A 156 15.33 11.93 -11.51
CA ARG A 156 13.86 11.83 -11.49
C ARG A 156 13.23 12.43 -12.74
N GLU A 157 13.67 13.62 -13.16
CA GLU A 157 13.23 14.26 -14.42
C GLU A 157 13.59 13.39 -15.63
N LYS A 158 14.78 12.77 -15.63
CA LYS A 158 15.15 11.86 -16.72
C LYS A 158 14.27 10.62 -16.77
N ARG A 159 13.85 10.10 -15.61
CA ARG A 159 12.89 8.99 -15.55
C ARG A 159 11.50 9.41 -16.00
N LEU A 160 11.02 10.60 -15.61
CA LEU A 160 9.74 11.14 -16.09
C LEU A 160 9.70 11.24 -17.62
N GLU A 161 10.80 11.66 -18.26
CA GLU A 161 10.91 11.71 -19.73
C GLU A 161 10.77 10.32 -20.39
N LEU A 162 11.30 9.27 -19.77
CA LEU A 162 11.42 7.94 -20.37
C LEU A 162 10.30 6.96 -19.95
N PHE A 163 9.74 7.17 -18.77
CA PHE A 163 8.85 6.23 -18.06
C PHE A 163 7.72 6.98 -17.33
N SER A 164 7.16 8.02 -17.97
CA SER A 164 6.20 8.97 -17.39
C SER A 164 5.14 8.31 -16.50
N ASP A 165 4.38 7.36 -17.04
CA ASP A 165 3.22 6.75 -16.37
C ASP A 165 3.63 6.06 -15.05
N TYR A 166 4.81 5.43 -15.04
CA TYR A 166 5.32 4.70 -13.88
C TYR A 166 5.91 5.62 -12.82
N VAL A 167 6.54 6.72 -13.23
CA VAL A 167 7.08 7.71 -12.28
C VAL A 167 5.96 8.57 -11.72
N GLU A 168 4.94 8.92 -12.52
CA GLU A 168 3.72 9.57 -12.05
C GLU A 168 2.99 8.70 -11.02
N TYR A 169 2.89 7.39 -11.28
CA TYR A 169 2.40 6.43 -10.30
C TYR A 169 3.21 6.48 -8.99
N GLU A 170 4.54 6.43 -9.04
CA GLU A 170 5.39 6.56 -7.85
C GLU A 170 5.15 7.89 -7.12
N ASN A 171 5.10 9.02 -7.83
CA ASN A 171 4.89 10.35 -7.25
C ASN A 171 3.52 10.46 -6.53
N LEU A 172 2.48 9.83 -7.07
CA LEU A 172 1.15 9.79 -6.44
C LEU A 172 1.12 8.85 -5.22
N ILE A 173 1.86 7.74 -5.24
CA ILE A 173 2.06 6.91 -4.03
C ILE A 173 2.80 7.73 -2.97
N GLU A 174 3.92 8.37 -3.32
CA GLU A 174 4.70 9.25 -2.44
C GLU A 174 3.83 10.37 -1.84
N THR A 175 2.84 10.86 -2.59
CA THR A 175 1.90 11.92 -2.17
C THR A 175 0.96 11.48 -1.06
N ILE A 176 0.45 10.26 -1.13
CA ILE A 176 -0.49 9.74 -0.14
C ILE A 176 0.28 9.17 1.06
N GLU A 177 1.28 8.35 0.78
CA GLU A 177 1.97 7.53 1.78
C GLU A 177 3.13 8.25 2.44
N GLY A 178 3.81 9.16 1.74
CA GLY A 178 4.94 9.93 2.27
C GLY A 178 4.56 10.76 3.49
N PRO A 179 3.50 11.60 3.42
CA PRO A 179 2.98 12.33 4.58
C PRO A 179 2.48 11.42 5.72
N ALA A 180 1.85 10.29 5.41
CA ALA A 180 1.42 9.31 6.41
C ALA A 180 2.62 8.70 7.15
N PHE A 181 3.65 8.28 6.40
CA PHE A 181 4.94 7.82 6.95
C PHE A 181 5.67 8.90 7.72
N TYR A 182 5.55 10.17 7.31
CA TYR A 182 6.13 11.29 8.01
C TYR A 182 5.53 11.44 9.41
N VAL A 183 4.20 11.46 9.54
CA VAL A 183 3.58 11.59 10.88
C VAL A 183 3.78 10.33 11.71
N GLU A 184 3.82 9.15 11.09
CA GLU A 184 4.21 7.89 11.75
C GLU A 184 5.62 7.97 12.33
N TYR A 185 6.58 8.43 11.53
CA TYR A 185 7.98 8.61 11.91
C TYR A 185 8.10 9.58 13.10
N GLN A 186 7.39 10.71 13.07
CA GLN A 186 7.40 11.67 14.18
C GLN A 186 6.78 11.06 15.44
N ALA A 187 5.65 10.38 15.32
CA ALA A 187 5.00 9.68 16.42
C ALA A 187 5.92 8.64 17.06
N LEU A 188 6.59 7.81 16.26
CA LEU A 188 7.52 6.80 16.75
C LEU A 188 8.73 7.44 17.44
N LYS A 189 9.28 8.52 16.88
CA LYS A 189 10.41 9.27 17.46
C LYS A 189 10.09 9.85 18.83
N ASP A 190 8.86 10.28 19.06
CA ASP A 190 8.44 10.90 20.33
C ASP A 190 8.27 9.88 21.45
N ILE A 191 7.82 8.67 21.13
CA ILE A 191 7.58 7.62 22.13
C ILE A 191 8.72 6.59 22.25
N SER A 192 9.70 6.59 21.33
CA SER A 192 10.82 5.65 21.37
C SER A 192 11.89 6.07 22.38
N CYS A 193 12.34 5.11 23.20
CA CYS A 193 13.46 5.30 24.14
C CYS A 193 14.81 5.51 23.46
N SER A 194 14.98 5.09 22.20
CA SER A 194 16.24 5.17 21.43
C SER A 194 16.07 6.06 20.20
N LYS A 195 16.13 7.38 20.41
CA LYS A 195 15.91 8.39 19.37
C LYS A 195 16.91 8.32 18.20
N GLU A 196 18.11 7.80 18.44
CA GLU A 196 19.24 7.91 17.49
C GLU A 196 19.16 7.00 16.25
N ASN A 197 18.23 6.05 16.14
CA ASN A 197 18.19 5.14 14.98
C ASN A 197 16.79 4.91 14.38
N VAL A 198 15.80 5.76 14.68
CA VAL A 198 14.42 5.58 14.17
C VAL A 198 14.39 5.61 12.64
N ILE A 199 15.16 6.49 12.01
CA ILE A 199 15.18 6.61 10.54
C ILE A 199 15.71 5.37 9.85
N ASN A 200 16.61 4.60 10.47
CA ASN A 200 17.15 3.38 9.86
C ASN A 200 16.06 2.34 9.62
N LYS A 201 15.01 2.30 10.48
CA LYS A 201 13.83 1.45 10.27
C LYS A 201 13.06 1.81 9.00
N TYR A 202 13.09 3.09 8.62
CA TYR A 202 12.43 3.61 7.43
C TYR A 202 13.37 3.80 6.24
N ALA A 203 14.66 3.50 6.37
CA ALA A 203 15.62 3.66 5.27
C ALA A 203 15.88 2.36 4.52
N GLU A 204 15.66 1.20 5.15
CA GLU A 204 16.02 -0.12 4.61
C GLU A 204 15.40 -0.38 3.23
N GLN A 205 14.08 -0.23 3.08
CA GLN A 205 13.40 -0.46 1.80
C GLN A 205 13.73 0.59 0.72
N LEU A 206 14.28 1.75 1.08
CA LEU A 206 14.73 2.75 0.11
C LEU A 206 16.10 2.36 -0.47
N LEU A 207 16.95 1.74 0.34
CA LEU A 207 18.36 1.45 0.02
C LEU A 207 18.60 0.02 -0.42
N ASP A 208 17.72 -0.91 -0.05
CA ASP A 208 17.76 -2.27 -0.58
C ASP A 208 17.22 -2.28 -2.01
N ASN A 209 18.14 -2.35 -2.96
CA ASN A 209 17.83 -2.34 -4.39
C ASN A 209 17.00 -3.56 -4.82
N ASN A 210 17.11 -4.71 -4.14
CA ASN A 210 16.27 -5.86 -4.47
C ASN A 210 14.84 -5.66 -3.96
N LEU A 211 14.68 -5.35 -2.68
CA LEU A 211 13.37 -5.17 -2.06
C LEU A 211 12.61 -4.02 -2.71
N SER A 212 13.28 -2.91 -3.03
CA SER A 212 12.64 -1.75 -3.65
C SER A 212 12.11 -1.99 -5.06
N HIS A 213 12.60 -3.00 -5.77
CA HIS A 213 12.15 -3.34 -7.13
C HIS A 213 11.20 -4.55 -7.16
N ILE A 214 11.13 -5.33 -6.08
CA ILE A 214 10.10 -6.35 -5.86
C ILE A 214 8.84 -5.71 -5.28
N ASN A 215 8.99 -4.76 -4.35
CA ASN A 215 7.89 -4.04 -3.71
C ASN A 215 7.90 -2.56 -4.12
N ILE A 216 7.47 -2.30 -5.36
CA ILE A 216 7.44 -0.95 -5.93
C ILE A 216 6.61 0.00 -5.05
N ARG A 217 5.37 -0.41 -4.70
CA ARG A 217 4.46 0.41 -3.88
C ARG A 217 5.07 0.73 -2.52
N GLY A 218 5.45 -0.29 -1.74
CA GLY A 218 5.98 -0.08 -0.39
C GLY A 218 7.25 0.78 -0.36
N SER A 219 8.17 0.58 -1.32
CA SER A 219 9.40 1.37 -1.35
C SER A 219 9.21 2.86 -1.67
N CYS A 220 8.04 3.26 -2.18
CA CYS A 220 7.71 4.68 -2.38
C CYS A 220 7.36 5.39 -1.06
N TYR A 221 7.01 4.64 -0.01
CA TYR A 221 6.63 5.22 1.28
C TYR A 221 7.88 5.87 1.90
N ASN A 222 9.01 5.18 1.79
CA ASN A 222 10.31 5.64 2.27
C ASN A 222 10.84 6.83 1.46
N SER A 223 10.68 6.85 0.13
CA SER A 223 11.07 8.02 -0.67
C SER A 223 10.19 9.22 -0.38
N GLY A 224 8.86 9.02 -0.26
CA GLY A 224 7.93 10.07 0.16
C GLY A 224 8.27 10.66 1.54
N LEU A 225 8.62 9.81 2.51
CA LEU A 225 9.14 10.24 3.82
C LEU A 225 10.40 11.10 3.67
N CYS A 226 11.40 10.65 2.91
CA CYS A 226 12.63 11.41 2.70
C CYS A 226 12.38 12.78 2.05
N ILE A 227 11.44 12.89 1.11
CA ILE A 227 11.04 14.17 0.53
C ILE A 227 10.42 15.08 1.60
N CYS A 228 9.51 14.57 2.43
CA CYS A 228 8.91 15.34 3.53
C CYS A 228 9.98 15.84 4.53
N LEU A 229 10.96 15.00 4.87
CA LEU A 229 12.06 15.35 5.76
C LEU A 229 13.01 16.40 5.16
N LEU A 230 13.23 16.38 3.84
CA LEU A 230 13.97 17.43 3.15
C LEU A 230 13.19 18.75 3.12
N LEU A 231 11.87 18.70 2.91
CA LEU A 231 11.00 19.87 2.91
C LEU A 231 11.05 20.63 4.26
N ASP A 232 11.13 19.92 5.39
CA ASP A 232 11.33 20.51 6.71
C ASP A 232 12.58 21.44 6.77
N GLY A 233 13.61 21.14 5.98
CA GLY A 233 14.85 21.93 5.91
C GLY A 233 14.88 23.00 4.81
N ILE A 234 13.88 23.03 3.92
CA ILE A 234 13.88 23.90 2.72
C ILE A 234 12.81 24.99 2.81
N SER A 235 11.64 24.70 3.38
CA SER A 235 10.52 25.63 3.35
C SER A 235 9.71 25.60 4.63
N GLU A 236 9.63 26.77 5.27
CA GLU A 236 8.71 26.99 6.37
C GLU A 236 7.25 26.81 5.91
N GLU A 237 6.44 26.21 6.76
CA GLU A 237 5.01 25.97 6.54
C GLU A 237 4.69 25.13 5.28
N TRP A 238 5.64 24.33 4.79
CA TRP A 238 5.46 23.54 3.57
C TRP A 238 4.23 22.62 3.63
N LYS A 239 3.92 22.05 4.81
CA LYS A 239 2.78 21.15 5.02
C LYS A 239 1.45 21.84 4.67
N MET A 240 1.28 23.08 5.14
CA MET A 240 0.07 23.88 4.88
C MET A 240 -0.02 24.29 3.39
N LYS A 241 1.12 24.65 2.78
CA LYS A 241 1.19 24.99 1.36
C LYS A 241 0.91 23.79 0.48
N PHE A 242 1.42 22.62 0.85
CA PHE A 242 1.21 21.36 0.15
C PHE A 242 -0.24 20.89 0.23
N ALA A 243 -0.87 20.99 1.41
CA ALA A 243 -2.28 20.65 1.60
C ALA A 243 -3.23 21.50 0.73
N LYS A 244 -2.83 22.74 0.40
CA LYS A 244 -3.59 23.64 -0.49
C LYS A 244 -3.19 23.52 -1.97
N SER A 245 -2.15 22.75 -2.27
CA SER A 245 -1.63 22.58 -3.62
C SER A 245 -2.35 21.45 -4.35
N LYS A 246 -2.38 21.53 -5.68
CA LYS A 246 -2.83 20.45 -6.57
C LYS A 246 -1.69 19.56 -7.07
N LEU A 247 -0.45 19.94 -6.78
CA LEU A 247 0.74 19.18 -7.19
C LEU A 247 0.88 17.92 -6.34
N ASP A 248 1.41 16.84 -6.91
CA ASP A 248 1.96 15.75 -6.11
C ASP A 248 3.19 16.21 -5.31
N LEU A 249 3.60 15.39 -4.34
CA LEU A 249 4.67 15.69 -3.39
C LEU A 249 6.00 16.00 -4.09
N TYR A 250 6.35 15.24 -5.14
CA TYR A 250 7.58 15.47 -5.88
C TYR A 250 7.56 16.82 -6.62
N HIS A 251 6.50 17.10 -7.38
CA HIS A 251 6.41 18.36 -8.12
C HIS A 251 6.31 19.57 -7.18
N PHE A 252 5.62 19.44 -6.04
CA PHE A 252 5.62 20.46 -4.99
C PHE A 252 7.03 20.69 -4.43
N PHE A 253 7.76 19.63 -4.11
CA PHE A 253 9.16 19.71 -3.67
C PHE A 253 10.04 20.42 -4.71
N ARG A 254 9.89 20.07 -5.99
CA ARG A 254 10.64 20.70 -7.09
C ARG A 254 10.31 22.19 -7.22
N GLU A 255 9.05 22.58 -7.08
CA GLU A 255 8.61 23.98 -7.14
C GLU A 255 9.19 24.80 -5.99
N VAL A 256 9.16 24.24 -4.78
CA VAL A 256 9.66 24.89 -3.57
C VAL A 256 11.20 25.00 -3.56
N TYR A 257 11.90 24.04 -4.15
CA TYR A 257 13.36 24.05 -4.24
C TYR A 257 13.86 24.93 -5.40
N SER A 258 13.95 26.24 -5.14
CA SER A 258 14.28 27.26 -6.15
C SER A 258 15.73 27.26 -6.66
N THR A 259 16.64 26.49 -6.03
CA THR A 259 18.07 26.47 -6.36
C THR A 259 18.48 25.29 -7.24
N TYR A 260 17.51 24.64 -7.88
CA TYR A 260 17.77 23.53 -8.78
C TYR A 260 18.74 23.94 -9.91
N ASN A 261 19.79 23.15 -10.05
CA ASN A 261 20.72 23.22 -11.18
C ASN A 261 20.94 21.80 -11.71
N PRO A 262 20.64 21.52 -12.99
CA PRO A 262 20.82 20.19 -13.55
C PRO A 262 22.26 19.68 -13.38
N THR A 263 22.40 18.42 -13.01
CA THR A 263 23.70 17.73 -12.97
C THR A 263 23.97 17.01 -14.29
N GLU A 264 25.23 16.65 -14.53
CA GLU A 264 25.55 15.70 -15.60
C GLU A 264 24.91 14.34 -15.28
N LEU A 265 24.27 13.74 -16.29
CA LEU A 265 23.66 12.43 -16.19
C LEU A 265 24.69 11.36 -16.54
N ILE A 266 25.04 10.54 -15.56
CA ILE A 266 25.85 9.33 -15.77
C ILE A 266 24.93 8.14 -15.56
N ILE A 267 24.65 7.42 -16.65
CA ILE A 267 23.83 6.20 -16.63
C ILE A 267 24.74 5.07 -17.08
N PRO A 268 25.11 4.13 -16.19
CA PRO A 268 25.84 2.93 -16.59
C PRO A 268 25.07 2.15 -17.66
N ASP A 269 25.74 1.75 -18.73
CA ASP A 269 25.15 0.91 -19.79
C ASP A 269 25.08 -0.58 -19.39
N ASN A 270 25.75 -0.95 -18.29
CA ASN A 270 25.79 -2.29 -17.73
C ASN A 270 25.87 -2.25 -16.19
N SER A 271 25.20 -3.19 -15.54
CA SER A 271 25.25 -3.39 -14.09
C SER A 271 24.85 -4.83 -13.77
N GLU A 272 25.74 -5.58 -13.14
CA GLU A 272 25.48 -6.96 -12.69
C GLU A 272 24.34 -6.99 -11.66
N GLU A 273 24.30 -6.00 -10.77
CA GLU A 273 23.23 -5.83 -9.77
C GLU A 273 21.87 -5.64 -10.44
N VAL A 274 21.77 -4.79 -11.46
CA VAL A 274 20.51 -4.57 -12.18
C VAL A 274 20.09 -5.84 -12.93
N ALA A 275 21.03 -6.55 -13.55
CA ALA A 275 20.73 -7.82 -14.21
C ALA A 275 20.21 -8.88 -13.22
N GLU A 276 20.76 -8.94 -12.01
CA GLU A 276 20.29 -9.81 -10.95
C GLU A 276 18.87 -9.45 -10.50
N ILE A 277 18.59 -8.17 -10.24
CA ILE A 277 17.25 -7.67 -9.88
C ILE A 277 16.21 -8.07 -10.93
N MET A 278 16.54 -7.86 -12.22
CA MET A 278 15.64 -8.23 -13.32
C MET A 278 15.34 -9.73 -13.34
N ASN A 279 16.37 -10.56 -13.17
CA ASN A 279 16.22 -12.01 -13.13
C ASN A 279 15.37 -12.46 -11.93
N ILE A 280 15.59 -11.88 -10.75
CA ILE A 280 14.81 -12.17 -9.54
C ILE A 280 13.35 -11.77 -9.75
N ALA A 281 13.08 -10.57 -10.27
CA ALA A 281 11.72 -10.09 -10.53
C ALA A 281 10.97 -11.00 -11.50
N GLN A 282 11.60 -11.41 -12.61
CA GLN A 282 11.01 -12.35 -13.57
C GLN A 282 10.77 -13.73 -12.96
N LYS A 283 11.74 -14.26 -12.23
CA LYS A 283 11.63 -15.57 -11.57
C LYS A 283 10.53 -15.57 -10.52
N ASN A 284 10.39 -14.50 -9.73
CA ASN A 284 9.34 -14.37 -8.73
C ASN A 284 7.95 -14.41 -9.36
N LYS A 285 7.74 -13.70 -10.49
CA LYS A 285 6.49 -13.76 -11.24
C LYS A 285 6.18 -15.19 -11.70
N LEU A 286 7.11 -15.87 -12.36
CA LEU A 286 6.89 -17.26 -12.82
C LEU A 286 6.67 -18.23 -11.66
N THR A 287 7.41 -18.07 -10.57
CA THR A 287 7.29 -18.93 -9.38
C THR A 287 5.92 -18.78 -8.72
N ALA A 288 5.36 -17.57 -8.66
CA ALA A 288 4.02 -17.34 -8.14
C ALA A 288 2.95 -18.12 -8.94
N PHE A 289 3.04 -18.10 -10.27
CA PHE A 289 2.12 -18.84 -11.15
C PHE A 289 2.27 -20.36 -11.02
N ASN A 290 3.50 -20.86 -10.93
CA ASN A 290 3.73 -22.29 -10.71
C ASN A 290 3.17 -22.74 -9.36
N ARG A 291 3.45 -21.99 -8.29
CA ARG A 291 2.92 -22.28 -6.94
C ARG A 291 1.39 -22.29 -6.89
N PHE A 292 0.75 -21.35 -7.57
CA PHE A 292 -0.71 -21.34 -7.66
C PHE A 292 -1.23 -22.61 -8.34
N ASN A 293 -0.64 -23.04 -9.45
CA ASN A 293 -1.05 -24.25 -10.16
C ASN A 293 -0.74 -25.55 -9.39
N GLU A 294 0.23 -25.53 -8.48
CA GLU A 294 0.60 -26.64 -7.59
C GLU A 294 -0.23 -26.67 -6.29
N SER A 295 -1.17 -25.74 -6.11
CA SER A 295 -1.99 -25.68 -4.90
C SER A 295 -2.85 -26.94 -4.74
N GLU A 296 -2.95 -27.41 -3.50
CA GLU A 296 -3.77 -28.57 -3.16
C GLU A 296 -5.27 -28.21 -3.18
N GLY A 297 -6.11 -29.22 -3.39
CA GLY A 297 -7.56 -29.10 -3.34
C GLY A 297 -8.25 -29.30 -4.69
N ILE A 298 -9.51 -28.91 -4.75
CA ILE A 298 -10.35 -29.03 -5.94
C ILE A 298 -10.29 -27.72 -6.70
N LYS A 299 -9.79 -27.76 -7.94
CA LYS A 299 -9.74 -26.57 -8.80
C LYS A 299 -11.15 -26.18 -9.21
N LEU A 300 -11.60 -24.99 -8.80
CA LEU A 300 -12.82 -24.37 -9.27
C LEU A 300 -12.48 -23.30 -10.31
N THR A 301 -13.08 -23.42 -11.49
CA THR A 301 -13.07 -22.40 -12.53
C THR A 301 -14.46 -21.80 -12.67
N ILE A 302 -14.56 -20.47 -12.59
CA ILE A 302 -15.81 -19.73 -12.83
C ILE A 302 -15.59 -18.82 -14.02
N SER A 303 -16.36 -18.98 -15.09
CA SER A 303 -16.32 -18.13 -16.28
C SER A 303 -17.62 -17.33 -16.43
N GLY A 304 -17.55 -16.09 -16.88
CA GLY A 304 -18.73 -15.26 -17.09
C GLY A 304 -18.38 -13.78 -17.14
N SER A 305 -19.37 -12.92 -16.90
CA SER A 305 -19.13 -11.49 -16.72
C SER A 305 -18.88 -11.19 -15.24
N ILE A 306 -17.60 -11.10 -14.87
CA ILE A 306 -17.15 -10.93 -13.48
C ILE A 306 -16.45 -9.57 -13.35
N LYS A 307 -16.80 -8.80 -12.32
CA LYS A 307 -16.14 -7.51 -12.04
C LYS A 307 -15.34 -7.57 -10.75
N ILE A 308 -14.09 -7.10 -10.79
CA ILE A 308 -13.31 -6.88 -9.56
C ILE A 308 -13.74 -5.54 -8.93
N VAL A 309 -14.26 -5.63 -7.70
CA VAL A 309 -14.72 -4.45 -6.93
C VAL A 309 -13.76 -4.09 -5.80
N GLY A 310 -12.90 -5.01 -5.36
CA GLY A 310 -11.85 -4.72 -4.38
C GLY A 310 -10.76 -5.79 -4.38
N PHE A 311 -9.53 -5.38 -4.08
CA PHE A 311 -8.35 -6.23 -4.04
C PHE A 311 -7.27 -5.56 -3.18
N ASP A 312 -6.24 -6.32 -2.83
CA ASP A 312 -5.04 -5.82 -2.17
C ASP A 312 -3.97 -5.47 -3.22
N PRO A 313 -3.69 -4.18 -3.50
CA PRO A 313 -2.74 -3.79 -4.53
C PRO A 313 -1.29 -4.23 -4.25
N MET A 314 -0.94 -4.48 -2.98
CA MET A 314 0.40 -4.91 -2.60
C MET A 314 0.62 -6.42 -2.80
N ASN A 315 -0.46 -7.18 -3.00
CA ASN A 315 -0.43 -8.65 -3.06
C ASN A 315 -0.99 -9.18 -4.37
N ILE A 316 -0.59 -8.55 -5.48
CA ILE A 316 -0.91 -8.96 -6.84
C ILE A 316 0.35 -9.31 -7.62
N THR A 317 0.29 -10.41 -8.39
CA THR A 317 1.29 -10.72 -9.41
C THR A 317 0.62 -10.83 -10.76
N GLN A 318 0.95 -9.90 -11.67
CA GLN A 318 0.45 -9.92 -13.05
C GLN A 318 1.51 -10.43 -14.04
N LEU A 319 1.05 -11.27 -14.96
CA LEU A 319 1.77 -11.70 -16.15
C LEU A 319 0.81 -11.64 -17.35
N ASN A 320 1.07 -10.72 -18.28
CA ASN A 320 0.20 -10.47 -19.44
C ASN A 320 -1.24 -10.18 -19.00
N MET A 321 -2.22 -10.90 -19.56
CA MET A 321 -3.65 -10.77 -19.26
C MET A 321 -4.13 -11.67 -18.11
N GLN A 322 -3.20 -12.08 -17.25
CA GLN A 322 -3.45 -12.96 -16.11
C GLN A 322 -2.88 -12.34 -14.85
N ALA A 323 -3.59 -12.50 -13.74
CA ALA A 323 -3.14 -12.02 -12.44
C ALA A 323 -3.47 -13.03 -11.33
N ILE A 324 -2.61 -13.07 -10.32
CA ILE A 324 -2.83 -13.80 -9.07
C ILE A 324 -3.00 -12.76 -7.97
N HIS A 325 -4.12 -12.84 -7.28
CA HIS A 325 -4.44 -12.07 -6.07
C HIS A 325 -4.14 -12.98 -4.89
N HIS A 326 -3.11 -12.70 -4.11
CA HIS A 326 -2.59 -13.67 -3.12
C HIS A 326 -3.38 -13.72 -1.82
N ASN A 327 -3.92 -12.58 -1.37
CA ASN A 327 -4.59 -12.48 -0.07
C ASN A 327 -6.09 -12.65 -0.21
N PHE A 328 -6.74 -11.67 -0.84
CA PHE A 328 -8.18 -11.69 -1.04
C PHE A 328 -8.57 -11.08 -2.38
N LEU A 329 -9.81 -11.38 -2.81
CA LEU A 329 -10.46 -10.74 -3.94
C LEU A 329 -11.94 -10.49 -3.65
N LYS A 330 -12.40 -9.25 -3.88
CA LYS A 330 -13.82 -8.89 -3.89
C LYS A 330 -14.33 -8.81 -5.32
N LEU A 331 -15.37 -9.58 -5.60
CA LEU A 331 -15.96 -9.73 -6.93
C LEU A 331 -17.43 -9.34 -6.92
N SER A 332 -17.92 -8.79 -8.03
CA SER A 332 -19.34 -8.65 -8.33
C SER A 332 -19.71 -9.55 -9.50
N VAL A 333 -20.64 -10.46 -9.28
CA VAL A 333 -21.24 -11.34 -10.31
C VAL A 333 -22.75 -11.19 -10.24
N ASN A 334 -23.40 -10.84 -11.36
CA ASN A 334 -24.84 -10.62 -11.43
C ASN A 334 -25.38 -9.66 -10.34
N ASN A 335 -24.65 -8.56 -10.10
CA ASN A 335 -24.92 -7.54 -9.05
C ASN A 335 -24.88 -8.04 -7.61
N LYS A 336 -24.31 -9.22 -7.37
CA LYS A 336 -24.05 -9.76 -6.02
C LYS A 336 -22.55 -9.73 -5.76
N GLU A 337 -22.17 -9.22 -4.59
CA GLU A 337 -20.78 -9.17 -4.16
C GLU A 337 -20.36 -10.45 -3.43
N TYR A 338 -19.12 -10.85 -3.64
CA TYR A 338 -18.48 -12.00 -3.03
C TYR A 338 -17.11 -11.59 -2.51
N PHE A 339 -16.77 -12.06 -1.32
CA PHE A 339 -15.44 -11.93 -0.74
C PHE A 339 -14.77 -13.30 -0.76
N ILE A 340 -13.58 -13.38 -1.35
CA ILE A 340 -12.77 -14.59 -1.41
C ILE A 340 -11.50 -14.31 -0.64
N ASP A 341 -11.37 -14.94 0.53
CA ASP A 341 -10.22 -14.81 1.45
C ASP A 341 -9.19 -15.92 1.22
N LYS A 342 -8.67 -16.01 -0.02
CA LYS A 342 -7.62 -16.95 -0.44
C LYS A 342 -7.05 -16.55 -1.80
N PRO A 343 -5.93 -17.15 -2.24
CA PRO A 343 -5.39 -16.90 -3.57
C PRO A 343 -6.41 -17.15 -4.69
N VAL A 344 -6.55 -16.17 -5.58
CA VAL A 344 -7.41 -16.26 -6.78
C VAL A 344 -6.61 -15.90 -8.01
N PHE A 345 -6.71 -16.72 -9.04
CA PHE A 345 -6.21 -16.42 -10.36
C PHE A 345 -7.33 -15.81 -11.21
N THR A 346 -7.02 -14.77 -11.98
CA THR A 346 -7.97 -14.08 -12.86
C THR A 346 -7.40 -13.96 -14.26
N THR A 347 -8.23 -14.18 -15.28
CA THR A 347 -7.95 -13.81 -16.68
C THR A 347 -8.87 -12.69 -17.10
N PHE A 348 -8.29 -11.63 -17.67
CA PHE A 348 -8.99 -10.47 -18.22
C PHE A 348 -8.64 -10.30 -19.71
N GLU A 349 -9.30 -9.37 -20.40
CA GLU A 349 -8.87 -8.97 -21.76
C GLU A 349 -8.33 -7.55 -21.70
N ASN A 350 -9.17 -6.54 -21.91
CA ASN A 350 -8.68 -5.16 -22.06
C ASN A 350 -8.61 -4.38 -20.73
N ASN A 351 -9.48 -4.72 -19.77
CA ASN A 351 -9.60 -4.03 -18.51
C ASN A 351 -9.37 -5.02 -17.37
N PHE A 352 -8.39 -4.73 -16.51
CA PHE A 352 -8.06 -5.54 -15.34
C PHE A 352 -9.28 -5.84 -14.44
N ARG A 353 -10.23 -4.89 -14.37
CA ARG A 353 -11.44 -5.07 -13.55
C ARG A 353 -12.52 -5.92 -14.22
N ASP A 354 -12.48 -6.10 -15.53
CA ASP A 354 -13.45 -6.89 -16.29
C ASP A 354 -12.85 -8.27 -16.58
N VAL A 355 -13.25 -9.25 -15.79
CA VAL A 355 -12.66 -10.59 -15.75
C VAL A 355 -13.60 -11.57 -16.44
N GLN A 356 -13.07 -12.39 -17.37
CA GLN A 356 -13.84 -13.45 -18.01
C GLN A 356 -13.78 -14.77 -17.26
N LEU A 357 -12.73 -14.97 -16.47
CA LEU A 357 -12.46 -16.24 -15.81
C LEU A 357 -11.72 -16.04 -14.50
N ILE A 358 -12.17 -16.71 -13.45
CA ILE A 358 -11.44 -16.87 -12.20
C ILE A 358 -11.17 -18.34 -11.92
N GLU A 359 -10.04 -18.61 -11.26
CA GLU A 359 -9.69 -19.93 -10.75
C GLU A 359 -9.27 -19.82 -9.28
N LEU A 360 -9.63 -20.82 -8.50
CA LEU A 360 -9.24 -20.97 -7.09
C LEU A 360 -9.28 -22.44 -6.69
N PHE A 361 -8.60 -22.77 -5.60
CA PHE A 361 -8.60 -24.12 -5.04
C PHE A 361 -9.47 -24.21 -3.78
N LEU A 362 -10.35 -25.20 -3.76
CA LEU A 362 -11.30 -25.44 -2.67
C LEU A 362 -10.86 -26.64 -1.82
N ASP A 363 -11.03 -26.52 -0.51
CA ASP A 363 -10.75 -27.59 0.45
C ASP A 363 -11.81 -28.71 0.38
N GLU A 364 -13.04 -28.34 0.01
CA GLU A 364 -14.20 -29.22 -0.07
C GLU A 364 -14.96 -28.99 -1.39
N PRO A 365 -15.58 -30.02 -1.97
CA PRO A 365 -16.37 -29.85 -3.18
C PRO A 365 -17.60 -28.95 -2.90
N PRO A 366 -17.97 -28.08 -3.84
CA PRO A 366 -19.16 -27.26 -3.70
C PRO A 366 -20.44 -28.10 -3.67
N ILE A 367 -21.45 -27.61 -2.95
CA ILE A 367 -22.77 -28.25 -2.86
C ILE A 367 -23.64 -27.74 -3.99
N HIS A 368 -24.24 -28.66 -4.73
CA HIS A 368 -25.06 -28.34 -5.90
C HIS A 368 -26.56 -28.51 -5.60
N ILE A 369 -27.35 -27.46 -5.81
CA ILE A 369 -28.80 -27.44 -5.60
C ILE A 369 -29.47 -26.75 -6.79
N GLY A 370 -30.02 -27.53 -7.73
CA GLY A 370 -30.63 -26.96 -8.94
C GLY A 370 -29.60 -26.27 -9.83
N ASN A 371 -29.73 -24.96 -10.04
CA ASN A 371 -28.76 -24.13 -10.79
C ASN A 371 -27.84 -23.32 -9.85
N ARG A 372 -27.75 -23.73 -8.59
CA ARG A 372 -27.00 -23.01 -7.56
C ARG A 372 -25.84 -23.86 -7.07
N LEU A 373 -24.71 -23.18 -6.92
CA LEU A 373 -23.48 -23.74 -6.39
C LEU A 373 -23.14 -23.02 -5.08
N ILE A 374 -23.19 -23.76 -3.98
CA ILE A 374 -22.85 -23.24 -2.65
C ILE A 374 -21.39 -23.61 -2.35
N ILE A 375 -20.55 -22.60 -2.21
CA ILE A 375 -19.14 -22.73 -1.88
C ILE A 375 -18.94 -22.29 -0.43
N LYS A 376 -18.44 -23.20 0.40
CA LYS A 376 -18.16 -22.94 1.81
C LYS A 376 -17.20 -21.77 1.96
N GLY A 377 -17.57 -20.78 2.78
CA GLY A 377 -16.76 -19.59 3.04
C GLY A 377 -16.79 -18.51 1.97
N ILE A 378 -17.48 -18.72 0.83
CA ILE A 378 -17.60 -17.71 -0.24
C ILE A 378 -19.06 -17.33 -0.49
N GLY A 379 -19.95 -18.32 -0.57
CA GLY A 379 -21.38 -18.10 -0.77
C GLY A 379 -21.96 -18.88 -1.95
N GLU A 380 -23.10 -18.41 -2.44
CA GLU A 380 -23.92 -19.06 -3.46
C GLU A 380 -23.80 -18.36 -4.81
N PHE A 381 -23.36 -19.09 -5.83
CA PHE A 381 -23.32 -18.67 -7.23
C PHE A 381 -24.48 -19.31 -8.00
N GLU A 382 -25.16 -18.54 -8.85
CA GLU A 382 -26.13 -19.05 -9.82
C GLU A 382 -25.42 -19.27 -11.15
N GLY A 383 -25.47 -20.49 -11.69
CA GLY A 383 -24.73 -20.87 -12.89
C GLY A 383 -24.92 -22.31 -13.33
N SER A 384 -24.32 -22.67 -14.46
CA SER A 384 -24.37 -24.02 -15.03
C SER A 384 -23.01 -24.70 -14.96
N ILE A 385 -22.98 -25.97 -14.53
CA ILE A 385 -21.75 -26.78 -14.58
C ILE A 385 -21.43 -27.10 -16.05
N ILE A 386 -20.25 -26.66 -16.50
CA ILE A 386 -19.71 -26.97 -17.83
C ILE A 386 -18.99 -28.32 -17.79
N SER A 387 -18.15 -28.53 -16.78
CA SER A 387 -17.43 -29.79 -16.57
C SER A 387 -17.23 -30.07 -15.09
N LYS A 388 -17.12 -31.36 -14.77
CA LYS A 388 -16.87 -31.85 -13.40
C LYS A 388 -16.05 -33.13 -13.47
N GLU A 389 -14.85 -33.06 -12.92
CA GLU A 389 -13.94 -34.19 -12.71
C GLU A 389 -13.73 -34.42 -11.22
N SER A 390 -12.91 -35.41 -10.85
CA SER A 390 -12.60 -35.70 -9.44
C SER A 390 -11.88 -34.56 -8.73
N THR A 391 -11.09 -33.76 -9.46
CA THR A 391 -10.22 -32.70 -8.91
C THR A 391 -10.45 -31.34 -9.55
N SER A 392 -11.43 -31.21 -10.46
CA SER A 392 -11.72 -29.96 -11.17
C SER A 392 -13.21 -29.77 -11.39
N ILE A 393 -13.69 -28.53 -11.30
CA ILE A 393 -15.07 -28.13 -11.58
C ILE A 393 -15.04 -26.83 -12.36
N HIS A 394 -15.76 -26.77 -13.47
CA HIS A 394 -15.94 -25.54 -14.25
C HIS A 394 -17.42 -25.15 -14.28
N ILE A 395 -17.72 -23.92 -13.92
CA ILE A 395 -19.05 -23.32 -14.02
C ILE A 395 -19.05 -22.07 -14.91
N ALA A 396 -20.21 -21.82 -15.55
CA ALA A 396 -20.53 -20.54 -16.19
C ALA A 396 -21.61 -19.79 -15.40
N VAL A 397 -21.39 -18.50 -15.17
CA VAL A 397 -22.24 -17.58 -14.37
C VAL A 397 -22.73 -16.38 -15.16
#